data_AF-A0A1G8S1J4-F1
#
_entry.id   AF-A0A1G8S1J4-F1
#
_cell.length_a   1.000
_cell.length_b   1.000
_cell.length_c   1.000
_cell.angle_alpha   90.00
_cell.angle_beta   90.00
_cell.angle_gamma   90.00
#
_symmetry.space_group_name_H-M   'P 1'
#
loop_
_entity.id
_entity.type
_entity.pdbx_description
1 polymer ?
#
loop_
_entity_poly.entity_id
_entity_poly.type
_entity_poly.pdbx_seq_one_letter_code
_entity_poly.pdbx_strand_id
1 'polypeptide(L)'
;MTGKVTFKRTAVQTNVDGGRQPSFINLMHVIYDVKPVVERFSQLKVKAGWGLECRNRDIYAISPDQKKEEMMKSILGDESPLSYIQAASCYHLLNTHTDCQYISWDEDAVIDDSYVKTLDHYGFWPFGEIARSMNPLFFYDSLHHPVVVFFTYHREVKDVIVKHIHRFDYEGYGLKYGYRTWAVRNKEQVSMKRIK
;
A
#
# COMPACT_ATOMS: atom_id res chain seq x y z
N MET A 1 -14.44 -6.96 -19.45
CA MET A 1 -13.71 -5.77 -18.98
C MET A 1 -12.32 -5.81 -19.59
N THR A 2 -12.14 -5.21 -20.76
CA THR A 2 -10.84 -5.14 -21.45
C THR A 2 -9.91 -4.18 -20.71
N GLY A 3 -8.63 -4.54 -20.54
CA GLY A 3 -7.60 -3.65 -19.99
C GLY A 3 -7.48 -3.56 -18.46
N LYS A 4 -8.19 -4.40 -17.70
CA LYS A 4 -8.03 -4.51 -16.23
C LYS A 4 -7.34 -5.82 -15.85
N VAL A 5 -6.42 -5.76 -14.90
CA VAL A 5 -5.73 -6.94 -14.36
C VAL A 5 -6.04 -7.05 -12.87
N THR A 6 -6.59 -8.18 -12.45
CA THR A 6 -6.91 -8.46 -11.05
C THR A 6 -5.86 -9.37 -10.42
N PHE A 7 -5.53 -9.12 -9.16
CA PHE A 7 -4.56 -9.89 -8.40
C PHE A 7 -5.20 -10.47 -7.13
N LYS A 8 -4.50 -11.43 -6.52
CA LYS A 8 -4.76 -11.84 -5.14
C LYS A 8 -4.03 -10.92 -4.18
N ARG A 9 -4.42 -10.92 -2.90
CA ARG A 9 -3.75 -10.13 -1.85
C ARG A 9 -2.24 -10.40 -1.76
N THR A 10 -1.80 -11.62 -2.09
CA THR A 10 -0.39 -12.03 -2.07
C THR A 10 0.49 -11.25 -3.06
N ALA A 11 -0.08 -10.61 -4.08
CA ALA A 11 0.69 -9.77 -5.01
C ALA A 11 1.16 -8.45 -4.38
N VAL A 12 0.52 -8.03 -3.28
CA VAL A 12 0.85 -6.80 -2.55
C VAL A 12 1.94 -7.06 -1.50
N GLN A 13 2.14 -8.32 -1.11
CA GLN A 13 3.12 -8.71 -0.10
C GLN A 13 4.55 -8.66 -0.66
N THR A 14 5.50 -8.33 0.21
CA THR A 14 6.93 -8.55 -0.06
C THR A 14 7.20 -10.00 -0.42
N ASN A 15 8.06 -10.22 -1.43
CA ASN A 15 8.25 -11.53 -2.06
C ASN A 15 9.72 -11.90 -2.30
N VAL A 16 10.63 -11.08 -1.78
CA VAL A 16 12.08 -11.33 -1.77
C VAL A 16 12.59 -11.08 -0.36
N ASP A 17 13.49 -11.96 0.09
CA ASP A 17 14.28 -11.71 1.29
C ASP A 17 15.21 -10.52 1.05
N GLY A 18 14.86 -9.38 1.62
CA GLY A 18 15.64 -8.15 1.49
C GLY A 18 16.82 -8.10 2.46
N GLY A 19 17.71 -7.14 2.22
CA GLY A 19 18.76 -6.78 3.18
C GLY A 19 18.18 -6.45 4.57
N ARG A 20 18.97 -6.67 5.63
CA ARG A 20 18.54 -6.40 7.00
C ARG A 20 18.09 -4.94 7.12
N GLN A 21 16.80 -4.75 7.38
CA GLN A 21 16.22 -3.44 7.55
C GLN A 21 16.97 -2.71 8.69
N PRO A 22 17.41 -1.46 8.50
CA PRO A 22 17.96 -0.71 9.61
C PRO A 22 16.88 -0.59 10.69
N SER A 23 17.23 -0.93 11.92
CA SER A 23 16.36 -0.68 13.08
C SER A 23 15.97 0.79 13.07
N PHE A 24 14.69 1.10 13.22
CA PHE A 24 14.27 2.49 13.37
C PHE A 24 14.99 3.10 14.57
N ILE A 25 15.77 4.16 14.33
CA ILE A 25 16.46 4.90 15.37
C ILE A 25 15.66 6.19 15.61
N ASN A 26 14.97 6.28 16.76
CA ASN A 26 14.23 7.47 17.18
C ASN A 26 15.18 8.58 17.70
N LEU A 27 16.19 8.94 16.91
CA LEU A 27 17.13 10.01 17.22
C LEU A 27 17.01 11.09 16.15
N MET A 28 16.86 12.34 16.60
CA MET A 28 17.02 13.50 15.74
C MET A 28 18.44 13.48 15.14
N HIS A 29 18.59 13.88 13.87
CA HIS A 29 19.86 13.92 13.12
C HIS A 29 20.46 12.59 12.64
N VAL A 30 19.70 11.48 12.68
CA VAL A 30 20.13 10.23 12.02
C VAL A 30 19.62 10.20 10.59
N ILE A 31 20.54 9.95 9.65
CA ILE A 31 20.25 9.63 8.25
C ILE A 31 20.50 8.14 8.09
N TYR A 32 19.54 7.42 7.54
CA TYR A 32 19.74 6.02 7.17
C TYR A 32 19.11 5.70 5.82
N ASP A 33 19.75 4.74 5.15
CA ASP A 33 19.36 4.24 3.85
C ASP A 33 18.13 3.34 3.97
N VAL A 34 17.08 3.62 3.21
CA VAL A 34 15.84 2.82 3.17
C VAL A 34 15.68 2.04 1.87
N LYS A 35 16.73 1.99 1.02
CA LYS A 35 16.78 1.09 -0.15
C LYS A 35 16.41 -0.37 0.15
N PRO A 36 16.81 -0.98 1.29
CA PRO A 36 16.44 -2.37 1.57
C PRO A 36 14.93 -2.64 1.58
N VAL A 37 14.09 -1.61 1.80
CA VAL A 37 12.62 -1.74 1.73
C VAL A 37 12.15 -2.01 0.31
N VAL A 38 12.79 -1.37 -0.68
CA VAL A 38 12.49 -1.53 -2.11
C VAL A 38 12.93 -2.90 -2.60
N GLU A 39 14.08 -3.37 -2.12
CA GLU A 39 14.69 -4.66 -2.51
C GLU A 39 13.87 -5.89 -2.09
N ARG A 40 12.88 -5.72 -1.21
CA ARG A 40 11.94 -6.79 -0.82
C ARG A 40 10.88 -7.10 -1.88
N PHE A 41 10.85 -6.34 -2.98
CA PHE A 41 9.93 -6.53 -4.09
C PHE A 41 10.70 -6.94 -5.34
N SER A 42 10.36 -8.10 -5.89
CA SER A 42 11.08 -8.71 -7.01
C SER A 42 11.13 -7.85 -8.27
N GLN A 43 10.14 -7.00 -8.51
CA GLN A 43 10.08 -6.15 -9.71
C GLN A 43 10.62 -4.73 -9.48
N LEU A 44 11.04 -4.38 -8.26
CA LEU A 44 11.43 -3.01 -7.94
C LEU A 44 12.93 -2.89 -7.69
N LYS A 45 13.45 -1.70 -8.03
CA LYS A 45 14.81 -1.28 -7.71
C LYS A 45 14.87 0.23 -7.59
N VAL A 46 15.90 0.73 -6.90
CA VAL A 46 16.21 2.16 -6.94
C VAL A 46 17.04 2.47 -8.19
N LYS A 47 16.71 3.57 -8.87
CA LYS A 47 17.39 4.05 -10.08
C LYS A 47 18.89 4.24 -9.81
N ALA A 48 19.72 3.93 -10.80
CA ALA A 48 21.16 4.13 -10.69
C ALA A 48 21.50 5.61 -10.43
N GLY A 49 22.41 5.87 -9.49
CA GLY A 49 22.78 7.22 -9.08
C GLY A 49 21.77 7.93 -8.16
N TRP A 50 20.63 7.30 -7.84
CA TRP A 50 19.66 7.83 -6.89
C TRP A 50 19.93 7.31 -5.47
N GLY A 51 19.72 8.18 -4.49
CA GLY A 51 19.63 7.85 -3.07
C GLY A 51 18.18 7.74 -2.61
N LEU A 52 17.95 6.98 -1.55
CA LEU A 52 16.66 6.92 -0.86
C LEU A 52 16.94 6.93 0.65
N GLU A 53 16.66 8.06 1.29
CA GLU A 53 17.08 8.33 2.66
C GLU A 53 15.90 8.71 3.52
N CYS A 54 15.92 8.28 4.78
CA CYS A 54 15.11 8.84 5.84
C CYS A 54 15.92 9.91 6.58
N ARG A 55 15.39 11.13 6.70
CA ARG A 55 15.93 12.19 7.57
C ARG A 55 14.77 12.96 8.20
N ASN A 56 14.87 13.20 9.51
CA ASN A 56 13.85 13.90 10.29
C ASN A 56 12.44 13.29 10.17
N ARG A 57 12.34 11.96 10.05
CA ARG A 57 11.08 11.21 9.85
C ARG A 57 10.39 11.46 8.51
N ASP A 58 11.10 11.99 7.52
CA ASP A 58 10.62 12.01 6.13
C ASP A 58 11.55 11.16 5.27
N ILE A 59 10.95 10.36 4.38
CA ILE A 59 11.70 9.69 3.32
C ILE A 59 11.65 10.54 2.07
N TYR A 60 12.79 10.72 1.45
CA TYR A 60 12.90 11.38 0.16
C TYR A 60 13.91 10.69 -0.73
N ALA A 61 13.74 10.92 -2.02
CA ALA A 61 14.71 10.56 -3.03
C ALA A 61 15.80 11.64 -3.11
N ILE A 62 17.06 11.23 -3.29
CA ILE A 62 18.15 12.12 -3.67
C ILE A 62 18.48 11.83 -5.13
N SER A 63 18.24 12.82 -5.98
CA SER A 63 18.61 12.74 -7.40
C SER A 63 20.13 12.76 -7.59
N PRO A 64 20.65 12.36 -8.77
CA PRO A 64 22.08 12.46 -9.09
C PRO A 64 22.66 13.87 -8.90
N ASP A 65 21.85 14.90 -9.13
CA ASP A 65 22.21 16.32 -8.95
C ASP A 65 22.10 16.79 -7.48
N GLN A 66 21.99 15.87 -6.51
CA GLN A 66 21.85 16.15 -5.08
C GLN A 66 20.57 16.92 -4.69
N LYS A 67 19.55 16.92 -5.55
CA LYS A 67 18.24 17.53 -5.24
C LYS A 67 17.35 16.54 -4.50
N LYS A 68 16.67 17.04 -3.47
CA LYS A 68 15.61 16.33 -2.74
C LYS A 68 14.35 16.25 -3.61
N GLU A 69 13.85 15.04 -3.79
CA GLU A 69 12.70 14.71 -4.64
C GLU A 69 11.72 13.80 -3.88
N GLU A 70 10.50 13.68 -4.41
CA GLU A 70 9.52 12.72 -3.89
C GLU A 70 10.06 11.29 -3.96
N MET A 71 9.89 10.52 -2.88
CA MET A 71 10.53 9.22 -2.70
C MET A 71 10.31 8.25 -3.87
N MET A 72 9.09 8.21 -4.41
CA MET A 72 8.72 7.26 -5.46
C MET A 72 9.36 7.60 -6.82
N LYS A 73 9.87 8.82 -7.03
CA LYS A 73 10.59 9.18 -8.26
C LYS A 73 11.91 8.42 -8.43
N SER A 74 12.51 7.95 -7.33
CA SER A 74 13.73 7.14 -7.35
C SER A 74 13.47 5.67 -7.71
N ILE A 75 12.20 5.23 -7.72
CA ILE A 75 11.84 3.83 -7.94
C ILE A 75 11.74 3.54 -9.44
N LEU A 76 12.18 2.33 -9.80
CA LEU A 76 12.11 1.77 -11.13
C LEU A 76 11.63 0.32 -11.02
N GLY A 77 10.96 -0.15 -12.06
CA GLY A 77 10.57 -1.55 -12.23
C GLY A 77 10.42 -1.88 -13.70
N ASP A 78 9.78 -3.01 -14.01
CA ASP A 78 9.57 -3.49 -15.39
C ASP A 78 8.31 -2.93 -16.07
N GLU A 79 7.62 -1.99 -15.42
CA GLU A 79 6.37 -1.36 -15.87
C GLU A 79 5.22 -2.35 -16.12
N SER A 80 5.36 -3.60 -15.64
CA SER A 80 4.28 -4.56 -15.66
C SER A 80 3.20 -4.20 -14.64
N PRO A 81 1.95 -4.66 -14.84
CA PRO A 81 0.90 -4.56 -13.82
C PRO A 81 1.33 -5.03 -12.42
N LEU A 82 2.16 -6.07 -12.33
CA LEU A 82 2.68 -6.57 -11.06
C LEU A 82 3.65 -5.58 -10.41
N SER A 83 4.55 -4.96 -11.18
CA SER A 83 5.47 -3.95 -10.63
C SER A 83 4.74 -2.75 -10.04
N TYR A 84 3.63 -2.30 -10.65
CA TYR A 84 2.84 -1.21 -10.10
C TYR A 84 2.12 -1.60 -8.80
N ILE A 85 1.62 -2.83 -8.70
CA ILE A 85 1.04 -3.36 -7.47
C ILE A 85 2.09 -3.39 -6.35
N GLN A 86 3.29 -3.90 -6.66
CA GLN A 86 4.41 -3.92 -5.71
C GLN A 86 4.84 -2.50 -5.32
N ALA A 87 4.91 -1.56 -6.27
CA ALA A 87 5.25 -0.17 -6.01
C ALA A 87 4.23 0.51 -5.09
N ALA A 88 2.95 0.18 -5.23
CA ALA A 88 1.89 0.68 -4.35
C ALA A 88 2.05 0.15 -2.92
N SER A 89 2.44 -1.12 -2.73
CA SER A 89 2.78 -1.65 -1.39
C SER A 89 4.04 -1.01 -0.83
N CYS A 90 5.09 -0.91 -1.64
CA CYS A 90 6.35 -0.29 -1.28
C CYS A 90 6.17 1.14 -0.76
N TYR A 91 5.30 1.93 -1.40
CA TYR A 91 4.91 3.26 -0.92
C TYR A 91 4.41 3.25 0.53
N HIS A 92 3.58 2.27 0.90
CA HIS A 92 3.06 2.17 2.27
C HIS A 92 4.10 1.70 3.28
N LEU A 93 4.96 0.74 2.92
CA LEU A 93 6.06 0.32 3.77
C LEU A 93 7.02 1.48 4.04
N LEU A 94 7.40 2.23 3.01
CA LEU A 94 8.24 3.42 3.15
C LEU A 94 7.58 4.43 4.11
N ASN A 95 6.31 4.80 3.91
CA ASN A 95 5.63 5.75 4.81
C ASN A 95 5.41 5.22 6.24
N THR A 96 5.44 3.91 6.47
CA THR A 96 5.31 3.32 7.81
C THR A 96 6.63 3.33 8.57
N HIS A 97 7.76 3.35 7.86
CA HIS A 97 9.08 3.51 8.49
C HIS A 97 9.30 4.89 9.11
N THR A 98 8.48 5.88 8.77
CA THR A 98 8.56 7.25 9.27
C THR A 98 7.64 7.54 10.45
N ASP A 99 6.50 6.86 10.55
CA ASP A 99 5.43 7.22 11.47
C ASP A 99 5.22 6.15 12.56
N CYS A 100 5.79 6.36 13.74
CA CYS A 100 5.52 5.53 14.93
C CYS A 100 4.15 5.85 15.57
N GLN A 101 3.30 6.64 14.93
CA GLN A 101 2.09 7.16 15.55
C GLN A 101 0.84 6.85 14.70
N TYR A 102 0.16 5.77 15.10
CA TYR A 102 -1.29 5.51 15.03
C TYR A 102 -1.87 4.60 13.94
N ILE A 103 -1.21 4.31 12.81
CA ILE A 103 -1.66 3.23 11.90
C ILE A 103 -0.43 2.60 11.24
N SER A 104 0.06 1.48 11.77
CA SER A 104 1.07 0.69 11.06
C SER A 104 0.44 0.11 9.80
N TRP A 105 1.01 0.40 8.62
CA TRP A 105 0.70 -0.40 7.45
C TRP A 105 0.96 -1.86 7.76
N ASP A 106 -0.01 -2.69 7.44
CA ASP A 106 0.08 -4.12 7.52
C ASP A 106 -0.31 -4.68 6.16
N GLU A 107 0.66 -5.31 5.48
CA GLU A 107 0.41 -6.00 4.20
C GLU A 107 -0.68 -7.07 4.38
N ASP A 108 -0.82 -7.62 5.57
CA ASP A 108 -1.83 -8.63 5.89
C ASP A 108 -3.24 -8.06 6.13
N ALA A 109 -3.36 -6.74 6.27
CA ALA A 109 -4.64 -6.08 6.26
C ALA A 109 -5.25 -6.03 4.84
N VAL A 110 -4.44 -6.22 3.79
CA VAL A 110 -4.95 -6.23 2.40
C VAL A 110 -5.88 -7.42 2.20
N ILE A 111 -7.08 -7.14 1.67
CA ILE A 111 -8.11 -8.15 1.45
C ILE A 111 -8.26 -8.49 -0.03
N ASP A 112 -8.76 -9.70 -0.29
CA ASP A 112 -9.22 -10.15 -1.60
C ASP A 112 -10.50 -10.99 -1.44
N ASP A 113 -11.14 -11.39 -2.53
CA ASP A 113 -12.41 -12.10 -2.49
C ASP A 113 -12.31 -13.46 -1.76
N SER A 114 -11.14 -14.11 -1.83
CA SER A 114 -10.91 -15.40 -1.17
C SER A 114 -10.78 -15.25 0.34
N TYR A 115 -10.10 -14.19 0.78
CA TYR A 115 -9.97 -13.86 2.19
C TYR A 115 -11.29 -13.41 2.80
N VAL A 116 -12.07 -12.59 2.08
CA VAL A 116 -13.43 -12.19 2.50
C VAL A 116 -14.32 -13.43 2.70
N LYS A 117 -14.33 -14.37 1.76
CA LYS A 117 -15.08 -15.63 1.90
C LYS A 117 -14.64 -16.45 3.11
N THR A 118 -13.34 -16.47 3.39
CA THR A 118 -12.79 -17.16 4.56
C THR A 118 -13.27 -16.51 5.85
N LEU A 119 -13.21 -15.17 5.94
CA LEU A 119 -13.72 -14.43 7.09
C LEU A 119 -15.23 -14.64 7.28
N ASP A 120 -16.00 -14.68 6.20
CA ASP A 120 -17.44 -14.90 6.24
C ASP A 120 -17.77 -16.32 6.72
N HIS A 121 -17.07 -17.32 6.20
CA HIS A 121 -17.21 -18.72 6.64
C HIS A 121 -16.98 -18.89 8.15
N TYR A 122 -16.01 -18.17 8.71
CA TYR A 122 -15.71 -18.19 10.15
C TYR A 122 -16.53 -17.18 10.98
N GLY A 123 -17.47 -16.44 10.38
CA GLY A 123 -18.30 -15.45 11.07
C GLY A 123 -17.55 -14.19 11.53
N PHE A 124 -16.34 -13.95 11.00
CA PHE A 124 -15.54 -12.76 11.26
C PHE A 124 -15.78 -11.62 10.26
N TRP A 125 -16.63 -11.84 9.25
CA TRP A 125 -16.98 -10.82 8.26
C TRP A 125 -18.21 -10.00 8.69
N PRO A 126 -18.07 -8.70 8.99
CA PRO A 126 -19.15 -7.92 9.58
C PRO A 126 -20.03 -7.17 8.58
N PHE A 127 -19.67 -7.16 7.29
CA PHE A 127 -20.27 -6.25 6.30
C PHE A 127 -21.35 -6.90 5.43
N GLY A 128 -21.63 -8.20 5.62
CA GLY A 128 -22.56 -8.95 4.79
C GLY A 128 -22.08 -9.10 3.34
N GLU A 129 -23.00 -9.33 2.42
CA GLU A 129 -22.67 -9.54 1.01
C GLU A 129 -22.11 -8.26 0.36
N ILE A 130 -20.99 -8.39 -0.36
CA ILE A 130 -20.37 -7.29 -1.09
C ILE A 130 -20.66 -7.44 -2.58
N ALA A 131 -21.30 -6.44 -3.18
CA ALA A 131 -21.62 -6.43 -4.61
C ALA A 131 -20.42 -6.24 -5.56
N ARG A 132 -19.21 -5.95 -5.03
CA ARG A 132 -18.01 -5.65 -5.83
C ARG A 132 -16.83 -6.49 -5.33
N SER A 133 -16.00 -6.93 -6.27
CA SER A 133 -14.75 -7.61 -5.95
C SER A 133 -13.84 -6.70 -5.13
N MET A 134 -13.21 -7.28 -4.12
CA MET A 134 -12.21 -6.66 -3.26
C MET A 134 -10.78 -6.98 -3.68
N ASN A 135 -10.60 -7.76 -4.76
CA ASN A 135 -9.29 -8.09 -5.30
C ASN A 135 -8.50 -6.81 -5.65
N PRO A 136 -7.20 -6.76 -5.34
CA PRO A 136 -6.31 -5.74 -5.88
C PRO A 136 -6.40 -5.68 -7.41
N LEU A 137 -6.39 -4.47 -7.93
CA LEU A 137 -6.75 -4.16 -9.30
C LEU A 137 -5.74 -3.19 -9.90
N PHE A 138 -5.26 -3.52 -11.09
CA PHE A 138 -4.49 -2.64 -11.96
C PHE A 138 -5.29 -2.29 -13.22
N PHE A 139 -5.21 -1.03 -13.65
CA PHE A 139 -5.72 -0.57 -14.94
C PHE A 139 -5.09 0.78 -15.34
N TYR A 140 -5.25 1.18 -16.59
CA TYR A 140 -4.91 2.55 -17.02
C TYR A 140 -6.14 3.46 -16.95
N ASP A 141 -5.98 4.68 -16.43
CA ASP A 141 -7.06 5.67 -16.47
C ASP A 141 -7.27 6.26 -17.86
N SER A 142 -8.23 7.19 -18.01
CA SER A 142 -8.54 7.84 -19.29
C SER A 142 -7.38 8.64 -19.88
N LEU A 143 -6.43 9.05 -19.04
CA LEU A 143 -5.21 9.78 -19.42
C LEU A 143 -3.99 8.84 -19.53
N HIS A 144 -4.23 7.53 -19.57
CA HIS A 144 -3.21 6.48 -19.67
C HIS A 144 -2.22 6.44 -18.50
N HIS A 145 -2.59 6.96 -17.34
CA HIS A 145 -1.81 6.76 -16.13
C HIS A 145 -2.04 5.35 -15.56
N PRO A 146 -0.99 4.64 -15.12
CA PRO A 146 -1.15 3.39 -14.39
C PRO A 146 -1.85 3.64 -13.05
N VAL A 147 -2.89 2.86 -12.76
CA VAL A 147 -3.68 2.98 -11.53
C VAL A 147 -3.77 1.63 -10.83
N VAL A 148 -3.41 1.64 -9.55
CA VAL A 148 -3.61 0.53 -8.63
C VAL A 148 -4.70 0.87 -7.62
N VAL A 149 -5.57 -0.10 -7.36
CA VAL A 149 -6.60 -0.02 -6.32
C VAL A 149 -6.56 -1.32 -5.51
N PHE A 150 -6.53 -1.20 -4.20
CA PHE A 150 -6.78 -2.34 -3.31
C PHE A 150 -7.50 -1.87 -2.05
N PHE A 151 -7.94 -2.84 -1.25
CA PHE A 151 -8.66 -2.60 -0.02
C PHE A 151 -7.91 -3.19 1.16
N THR A 152 -7.95 -2.50 2.29
CA THR A 152 -7.51 -3.05 3.58
C THR A 152 -8.71 -3.20 4.51
N TYR A 153 -8.65 -4.20 5.39
CA TYR A 153 -9.62 -4.42 6.46
C TYR A 153 -8.91 -4.31 7.81
N HIS A 154 -9.31 -3.32 8.59
CA HIS A 154 -8.79 -3.11 9.94
C HIS A 154 -9.84 -3.61 10.93
N ARG A 155 -9.47 -4.57 11.77
CA ARG A 155 -10.36 -5.11 12.83
C ARG A 155 -10.02 -4.56 14.22
N GLU A 156 -8.75 -4.27 14.46
CA GLU A 156 -8.23 -3.93 15.80
C GLU A 156 -8.73 -2.58 16.31
N VAL A 157 -8.93 -1.61 15.41
CA VAL A 157 -9.35 -0.25 15.77
C VAL A 157 -10.88 -0.11 15.70
N LYS A 158 -11.43 -0.35 14.52
CA LYS A 158 -12.86 -0.35 14.20
C LYS A 158 -13.02 -1.22 12.96
N ASP A 159 -14.06 -2.04 12.89
CA ASP A 159 -14.39 -2.84 11.70
C ASP A 159 -14.58 -1.91 10.47
N VAL A 160 -13.50 -1.65 9.75
CA VAL A 160 -13.42 -0.62 8.70
C VAL A 160 -12.70 -1.19 7.49
N ILE A 161 -13.28 -0.95 6.32
CA ILE A 161 -12.64 -1.18 5.02
C ILE A 161 -12.16 0.16 4.48
N VAL A 162 -10.89 0.25 4.14
CA VAL A 162 -10.31 1.41 3.46
C VAL A 162 -10.00 1.04 2.02
N LYS A 163 -10.39 1.90 1.09
CA LYS A 163 -10.01 1.79 -0.32
C LYS A 163 -8.79 2.69 -0.55
N HIS A 164 -7.72 2.10 -1.06
CA HIS A 164 -6.52 2.80 -1.48
C HIS A 164 -6.50 2.96 -3.00
N ILE A 165 -6.03 4.10 -3.48
CA ILE A 165 -5.93 4.43 -4.89
C ILE A 165 -4.55 5.05 -5.13
N HIS A 166 -3.78 4.41 -5.99
CA HIS A 166 -2.44 4.79 -6.36
C HIS A 166 -2.42 5.11 -7.84
N ARG A 167 -2.21 6.38 -8.18
CA ARG A 167 -2.12 6.83 -9.57
C ARG A 167 -0.68 7.21 -9.89
N PHE A 168 -0.04 6.42 -10.72
CA PHE A 168 1.34 6.62 -11.12
C PHE A 168 1.46 7.62 -12.27
N ASP A 169 2.63 8.20 -12.44
CA ASP A 169 2.97 9.00 -13.62
C ASP A 169 2.90 8.14 -14.88
N TYR A 170 2.64 8.79 -16.02
CA TYR A 170 2.59 8.10 -17.31
C TYR A 170 3.92 7.40 -17.62
N GLU A 171 5.03 8.06 -17.28
CA GLU A 171 6.39 7.55 -17.41
C GLU A 171 7.03 7.42 -16.03
N GLY A 172 6.97 6.21 -15.48
CA GLY A 172 7.65 5.84 -14.23
C GLY A 172 6.72 5.68 -13.03
N TYR A 173 7.32 5.77 -11.84
CA TYR A 173 6.69 5.38 -10.57
C TYR A 173 6.41 6.55 -9.63
N GLY A 174 6.59 7.80 -10.08
CA GLY A 174 6.06 8.96 -9.36
C GLY A 174 4.57 8.76 -9.13
N LEU A 175 4.06 9.15 -7.96
CA LEU A 175 2.79 8.62 -7.45
C LEU A 175 1.96 9.72 -6.77
N LYS A 176 0.68 9.77 -7.13
CA LYS A 176 -0.37 10.43 -6.36
C LYS A 176 -1.20 9.39 -5.63
N TYR A 177 -1.18 9.46 -4.30
CA TYR A 177 -1.91 8.56 -3.42
C TYR A 177 -3.20 9.21 -2.91
N GLY A 178 -4.27 8.44 -2.89
CA GLY A 178 -5.51 8.79 -2.21
C GLY A 178 -6.12 7.59 -1.51
N TYR A 179 -6.88 7.83 -0.46
CA TYR A 179 -7.63 6.80 0.22
C TYR A 179 -9.01 7.30 0.63
N ARG A 180 -9.93 6.38 0.86
CA ARG A 180 -11.23 6.68 1.45
C ARG A 180 -11.75 5.51 2.25
N THR A 181 -12.47 5.80 3.32
CA THR A 181 -13.28 4.81 4.02
C THR A 181 -14.33 4.27 3.06
N TRP A 182 -14.31 2.96 2.83
CA TRP A 182 -15.25 2.28 1.96
C TRP A 182 -16.48 1.78 2.72
N ALA A 183 -16.26 1.17 3.89
CA ALA A 183 -17.31 0.69 4.76
C ALA A 183 -16.88 0.79 6.22
N VAL A 184 -17.84 1.02 7.12
CA VAL A 184 -17.64 1.02 8.57
C VAL A 184 -18.78 0.22 9.20
N ARG A 185 -18.48 -0.75 10.06
CA ARG A 185 -19.49 -1.36 10.92
C ARG A 185 -19.52 -0.62 12.26
N ASN A 186 -20.59 0.12 12.52
CA ASN A 186 -20.79 0.75 13.82
C ASN A 186 -21.49 -0.25 14.76
N LYS A 187 -20.80 -0.74 15.80
CA LYS A 187 -21.40 -1.66 16.80
C LYS A 187 -22.57 -1.01 17.56
N GLU A 188 -22.63 0.32 17.62
CA GLU A 188 -23.68 1.08 18.33
C GLU A 188 -25.06 1.08 17.63
N GLN A 189 -25.15 0.70 16.34
CA GLN A 189 -26.46 0.60 15.67
C GLN A 189 -27.23 -0.69 15.99
N VAL A 190 -26.63 -1.64 16.71
CA VAL A 190 -27.27 -2.93 17.05
C VAL A 190 -28.04 -2.86 18.37
N SER A 191 -27.85 -1.85 19.22
CA SER A 191 -28.56 -1.75 20.52
C SER A 191 -29.94 -1.09 20.45
N MET A 192 -30.36 -0.52 19.32
CA MET A 192 -31.68 0.15 19.19
C MET A 192 -32.73 -0.62 18.37
N LYS A 193 -32.66 -1.95 18.31
CA LYS A 193 -33.80 -2.77 17.89
C LYS A 193 -34.04 -3.96 18.82
N ARG A 194 -34.40 -3.66 20.06
CA ARG A 194 -35.34 -4.44 20.87
C ARG A 194 -36.04 -3.49 21.84
N ILE A 195 -37.30 -3.18 21.57
CA ILE A 195 -38.45 -3.22 22.49
C ILE A 195 -39.69 -3.30 21.58
N LYS A 196 -40.66 -4.07 22.06
CA LYS A 196 -41.83 -4.66 21.40
C LYS A 196 -42.68 -3.72 20.57
#